data_AF-A0A445AQ12-F1
#
_entry.id   AF-A0A445AQ12-F1
#
_cell.length_a   1.000
_cell.length_b   1.000
_cell.length_c   1.000
_cell.angle_alpha   90.00
_cell.angle_beta   90.00
_cell.angle_gamma   90.00
#
_symmetry.space_group_name_H-M   'P 1'
#
loop_
_entity.id
_entity.type
_entity.pdbx_description
1 polymer ?
#
loop_
_entity_poly.entity_id
_entity_poly.type
_entity_poly.pdbx_seq_one_letter_code
_entity_poly.pdbx_strand_id
1 'polypeptide(L)'
;MLFTFQGSILFMSNIGDSRAIMGSNDSNDSMVTIQLTIDLKPDLPREAERIKRCKGRVFALQDEPEVPRVWLPFDDAPRLAMARAFGDFCLKDYGVISIPEFSHRFLQTKTSSLFLPLMDCHSNVTIIAKVSQHRAFAAFSVS
;
A
#
# COMPACT_ATOMS: atom_id res chain seq x y z
N MET A 1 -6.36 1.41 3.01
CA MET A 1 -6.34 0.07 2.36
C MET A 1 -7.60 -0.70 2.73
N LEU A 2 -8.17 -1.50 1.82
CA LEU A 2 -9.39 -2.28 2.06
C LEU A 2 -9.19 -3.77 1.72
N PHE A 3 -9.74 -4.65 2.57
CA PHE A 3 -9.80 -6.10 2.38
C PHE A 3 -11.25 -6.57 2.39
N THR A 4 -11.63 -7.45 1.46
CA THR A 4 -12.91 -8.15 1.50
C THR A 4 -12.75 -9.61 1.09
N PHE A 5 -13.56 -10.48 1.68
CA PHE A 5 -13.52 -11.92 1.45
C PHE A 5 -14.82 -12.37 0.76
N GLN A 6 -14.69 -13.20 -0.27
CA GLN A 6 -15.81 -13.88 -0.90
C GLN A 6 -15.48 -15.37 -1.05
N GLY A 7 -16.04 -16.19 -0.16
CA GLY A 7 -15.66 -17.60 -0.06
C GLY A 7 -14.16 -17.75 0.22
N SER A 8 -13.44 -18.38 -0.70
CA SER A 8 -11.98 -18.58 -0.63
C SER A 8 -11.17 -17.49 -1.35
N ILE A 9 -11.79 -16.39 -1.77
CA ILE A 9 -11.12 -15.30 -2.47
C ILE A 9 -10.95 -14.12 -1.53
N LEU A 10 -9.71 -13.64 -1.39
CA LEU A 10 -9.40 -12.36 -0.78
C LEU A 10 -9.26 -11.31 -1.89
N PHE A 11 -10.03 -10.23 -1.79
CA PHE A 11 -9.88 -9.03 -2.59
C PHE A 11 -9.20 -7.93 -1.78
N MET A 12 -8.32 -7.19 -2.45
CA MET A 12 -7.46 -6.19 -1.83
C MET A 12 -7.47 -4.93 -2.69
N SER A 13 -7.59 -3.79 -2.03
CA SER A 13 -7.56 -2.47 -2.66
C SER A 13 -6.59 -1.58 -1.87
N ASN A 14 -5.47 -1.24 -2.49
CA ASN A 14 -4.42 -0.42 -1.89
C ASN A 14 -4.38 0.98 -2.49
N ILE A 15 -4.23 1.99 -1.63
CA ILE A 15 -3.94 3.36 -2.01
C ILE A 15 -2.94 3.90 -0.99
N GLY A 16 -1.82 4.42 -1.47
CA GLY A 16 -0.70 4.84 -0.62
C GLY A 16 0.38 3.77 -0.50
N ASP A 17 1.22 3.95 0.51
CA ASP A 17 2.40 3.14 0.84
C ASP A 17 2.16 2.16 2.00
N SER A 18 0.93 2.09 2.49
CA SER A 18 0.50 1.05 3.43
C SER A 18 0.82 -0.34 2.87
N ARG A 19 1.44 -1.19 3.70
CA ARG A 19 1.82 -2.54 3.29
C ARG A 19 0.99 -3.59 4.00
N ALA A 20 0.63 -4.66 3.30
CA ALA A 20 0.00 -5.82 3.90
C ALA A 20 0.82 -7.08 3.69
N ILE A 21 0.93 -7.89 4.74
CA ILE A 21 1.68 -9.14 4.76
C ILE A 21 0.78 -10.25 5.29
N MET A 22 0.83 -11.42 4.65
CA MET A 22 0.17 -12.66 5.07
C MET A 22 1.20 -13.61 5.69
N GLY A 23 1.01 -14.01 6.93
CA GLY A 23 1.66 -15.18 7.50
C GLY A 23 0.93 -16.45 7.08
N SER A 24 1.66 -17.49 6.67
CA SER A 24 1.16 -18.84 6.41
C SER A 24 2.18 -19.86 6.92
N ASN A 25 1.74 -21.05 7.29
CA ASN A 25 2.68 -22.14 7.55
C ASN A 25 3.03 -22.83 6.23
N ASP A 26 4.30 -23.23 6.06
CA ASP A 26 4.73 -24.10 4.97
C ASP A 26 4.47 -25.58 5.30
N SER A 27 4.91 -26.49 4.42
CA SER A 27 4.78 -27.93 4.64
C SER A 27 5.52 -28.48 5.87
N ASN A 28 6.49 -27.72 6.41
CA ASN A 28 7.30 -28.06 7.56
C ASN A 28 6.83 -27.38 8.85
N ASP A 29 5.60 -26.82 8.84
CA ASP A 29 5.03 -26.02 9.94
C ASP A 29 5.85 -24.78 10.31
N SER A 30 6.70 -24.31 9.39
CA SER A 30 7.46 -23.08 9.54
C SER A 30 6.65 -21.88 9.04
N MET A 31 6.70 -20.76 9.76
CA MET A 31 5.97 -19.55 9.37
C MET A 31 6.67 -18.85 8.21
N VAL A 32 5.99 -18.78 7.06
CA VAL A 32 6.38 -17.99 5.90
C VAL A 32 5.53 -16.72 5.81
N THR A 33 6.16 -15.61 5.47
CA THR A 33 5.48 -14.33 5.25
C THR A 33 5.42 -14.02 3.75
N ILE A 34 4.25 -13.58 3.28
CA ILE A 34 3.99 -13.26 1.89
C ILE A 34 3.42 -11.85 1.83
N GLN A 35 4.16 -10.93 1.22
CA GLN A 35 3.66 -9.59 0.98
C GLN A 35 2.51 -9.63 -0.04
N LEU A 36 1.43 -8.92 0.27
CA LEU A 36 0.19 -8.92 -0.49
C LEU A 36 -0.02 -7.67 -1.34
N THR A 37 0.59 -6.55 -0.93
CA THR A 37 0.45 -5.26 -1.59
C THR A 37 1.82 -4.70 -1.91
N ILE A 38 1.90 -3.94 -2.99
CA ILE A 38 3.10 -3.19 -3.37
C ILE A 38 2.91 -1.78 -2.83
N ASP A 39 3.96 -1.21 -2.24
CA ASP A 39 3.97 0.19 -1.84
C ASP A 39 3.89 1.06 -3.10
N LEU A 40 2.88 1.93 -3.21
CA LEU A 40 2.70 2.77 -4.39
C LEU A 40 3.61 4.00 -4.34
N LYS A 41 4.92 3.76 -4.42
CA LYS A 41 5.94 4.80 -4.37
C LYS A 41 5.98 5.63 -5.66
N PRO A 42 6.34 6.93 -5.57
CA PRO A 42 6.43 7.84 -6.72
C PRO A 42 7.39 7.41 -7.84
N ASP A 43 8.42 6.65 -7.51
CA ASP A 43 9.48 6.20 -8.42
C ASP A 43 9.16 4.89 -9.15
N LEU A 44 8.06 4.21 -8.81
CA LEU A 44 7.59 3.06 -9.57
C LEU A 44 7.39 3.46 -11.04
N PRO A 45 7.87 2.67 -12.03
CA PRO A 45 7.90 3.10 -13.43
C PRO A 45 6.56 3.63 -13.96
N ARG A 46 5.45 2.95 -13.63
CA ARG A 46 4.10 3.37 -14.04
C ARG A 46 3.63 4.65 -13.35
N GLU A 47 3.98 4.83 -12.09
CA GLU A 47 3.61 5.99 -11.29
C GLU A 47 4.43 7.21 -11.70
N ALA A 48 5.76 7.05 -11.79
CA ALA A 48 6.70 8.09 -12.21
C ALA A 48 6.38 8.61 -13.62
N GLU A 49 6.08 7.71 -14.56
CA GLU A 49 5.69 8.08 -15.92
C GLU A 49 4.41 8.93 -15.93
N ARG A 50 3.40 8.55 -15.13
CA ARG A 50 2.16 9.33 -14.99
C ARG A 50 2.44 10.71 -14.40
N ILE A 51 3.20 10.77 -13.30
CA ILE A 51 3.54 12.02 -12.62
C ILE A 51 4.27 12.98 -13.58
N LYS A 52 5.27 12.48 -14.30
CA LYS A 52 6.01 13.27 -15.30
C LYS A 52 5.12 13.77 -16.43
N ARG A 53 4.21 12.95 -16.96
CA ARG A 53 3.23 13.39 -17.99
C ARG A 53 2.31 14.49 -17.49
N CYS A 54 1.99 14.48 -16.21
CA CYS A 54 1.22 15.52 -15.53
C CYS A 54 2.08 16.71 -15.06
N LYS A 55 3.34 16.83 -15.54
CA LYS A 55 4.30 17.89 -15.16
C LYS A 55 4.73 17.87 -13.69
N GLY A 56 4.32 16.89 -12.90
CA GLY A 56 4.85 16.68 -11.56
C GLY A 56 6.30 16.22 -11.59
N ARG A 57 7.02 16.45 -10.49
CA ARG A 57 8.42 16.02 -10.35
C ARG A 57 8.52 14.86 -9.36
N VAL A 58 9.45 13.95 -9.61
CA VAL A 58 9.76 12.83 -8.72
C VAL A 58 11.24 12.84 -8.40
N PHE A 59 11.60 13.06 -7.13
CA PHE A 59 12.96 12.93 -6.64
C PHE A 59 12.97 12.78 -5.11
N ALA A 60 14.09 12.27 -4.59
CA ALA A 60 14.37 12.16 -3.17
C ALA A 60 15.19 13.36 -2.67
N LEU A 61 15.09 13.69 -1.38
CA LEU A 61 15.93 14.71 -0.77
C LEU A 61 17.37 14.20 -0.63
N GLN A 62 18.34 15.11 -0.61
CA GLN A 62 19.75 14.72 -0.43
C GLN A 62 19.99 13.99 0.89
N ASP A 63 19.32 14.41 1.96
CA ASP A 63 19.42 13.79 3.28
C ASP A 63 18.63 12.48 3.40
N GLU A 64 17.70 12.21 2.46
CA GLU A 64 16.83 11.03 2.47
C GLU A 64 16.71 10.40 1.06
N PRO A 65 17.81 9.87 0.49
CA PRO A 65 17.85 9.41 -0.90
C PRO A 65 16.93 8.20 -1.18
N GLU A 66 16.54 7.47 -0.14
CA GLU A 66 15.67 6.27 -0.25
C GLU A 66 14.17 6.60 -0.28
N VAL A 67 13.79 7.86 -0.06
CA VAL A 67 12.39 8.29 0.04
C VAL A 67 12.04 9.23 -1.12
N PRO A 68 11.67 8.67 -2.29
CA PRO A 68 11.23 9.45 -3.43
C PRO A 68 9.90 10.13 -3.13
N ARG A 69 9.77 11.39 -3.56
CA ARG A 69 8.59 12.21 -3.32
C ARG A 69 8.06 12.82 -4.60
N VAL A 70 6.76 13.09 -4.60
CA VAL A 70 6.10 13.93 -5.60
C VAL A 70 6.22 15.38 -5.19
N TRP A 71 6.49 16.25 -6.16
CA TRP A 71 6.63 17.69 -5.98
C TRP A 71 5.86 18.45 -7.07
N LEU A 72 5.44 19.68 -6.76
CA LEU A 72 4.89 20.59 -7.76
C LEU A 72 5.93 20.91 -8.85
N PRO A 73 5.53 21.34 -10.06
CA PRO A 73 6.47 21.63 -11.15
C PRO A 73 7.45 22.76 -10.83
N PHE A 74 7.00 23.75 -10.06
CA PHE A 74 7.74 25.00 -9.82
C PHE A 74 8.23 25.16 -8.38
N ASP A 75 7.66 24.39 -7.45
CA ASP A 75 7.96 24.50 -6.02
C ASP A 75 8.30 23.13 -5.43
N ASP A 76 9.28 23.09 -4.54
CA ASP A 76 9.62 21.92 -3.73
C ASP A 76 8.63 21.75 -2.56
N ALA A 77 7.35 21.73 -2.89
CA ALA A 77 6.23 21.47 -1.99
C ALA A 77 5.03 20.94 -2.80
N PRO A 78 4.03 20.29 -2.16
CA PRO A 78 4.14 19.61 -0.88
C PRO A 78 4.99 18.31 -0.99
N ARG A 79 5.57 17.86 0.13
CA ARG A 79 6.38 16.63 0.20
C ARG A 79 5.48 15.40 0.34
N LEU A 80 5.07 14.77 -0.76
CA LEU A 80 4.29 13.52 -0.69
C LEU A 80 5.13 12.31 -1.07
N ALA A 81 5.29 11.35 -0.16
CA ALA A 81 6.10 10.13 -0.35
C ALA A 81 5.35 8.99 -1.07
N MET A 82 4.10 9.22 -1.49
CA MET A 82 3.24 8.24 -2.14
C MET A 82 2.68 8.79 -3.46
N ALA A 83 2.49 7.93 -4.45
CA ALA A 83 1.97 8.32 -5.76
C ALA A 83 0.44 8.36 -5.82
N ARG A 84 -0.23 7.73 -4.85
CA ARG A 84 -1.68 7.65 -4.77
C ARG A 84 -2.12 7.88 -3.34
N ALA A 85 -3.09 8.76 -3.16
CA ALA A 85 -3.60 9.14 -1.84
C ALA A 85 -5.02 9.67 -1.98
N PHE A 86 -5.81 9.62 -0.91
CA PHE A 86 -7.00 10.47 -0.81
C PHE A 86 -6.57 11.85 -0.31
N GLY A 87 -7.29 12.91 -0.68
CA GLY A 87 -6.82 14.27 -0.40
C GLY A 87 -5.66 14.68 -1.30
N ASP A 88 -4.69 15.44 -0.78
CA ASP A 88 -3.56 16.00 -1.53
C ASP A 88 -4.00 16.73 -2.82
N PHE A 89 -5.03 17.56 -2.70
CA PHE A 89 -5.69 18.22 -3.83
C PHE A 89 -4.71 18.98 -4.72
N CYS A 90 -3.70 19.62 -4.12
CA CYS A 90 -2.66 20.36 -4.83
C CYS A 90 -1.82 19.48 -5.78
N LEU A 91 -1.73 18.17 -5.56
CA LEU A 91 -0.95 17.25 -6.37
C LEU A 91 -1.79 16.43 -7.36
N LYS A 92 -3.13 16.57 -7.34
CA LYS A 92 -4.01 15.79 -8.22
C LYS A 92 -3.79 16.08 -9.70
N ASP A 93 -3.58 17.36 -10.03
CA ASP A 93 -3.28 17.78 -11.40
C ASP A 93 -1.85 17.42 -11.84
N TYR A 94 -1.01 16.97 -10.89
CA TYR A 94 0.40 16.62 -11.09
C TYR A 94 0.66 15.12 -10.97
N GLY A 95 -0.39 14.31 -11.15
CA GLY A 95 -0.28 12.86 -11.32
C GLY A 95 -0.41 12.06 -10.02
N VAL A 96 -0.75 12.68 -8.89
CA VAL A 96 -1.25 11.93 -7.73
C VAL A 96 -2.71 11.58 -7.97
N ILE A 97 -3.09 10.32 -7.80
CA ILE A 97 -4.47 9.88 -8.07
C ILE A 97 -5.12 9.22 -6.86
N SER A 98 -6.44 9.27 -6.80
CA SER A 98 -7.23 8.59 -5.76
C SER A 98 -7.74 7.20 -6.19
N ILE A 99 -7.15 6.63 -7.25
CA ILE A 99 -7.56 5.33 -7.81
C ILE A 99 -6.71 4.24 -7.16
N PRO A 100 -7.30 3.32 -6.39
CA PRO A 100 -6.53 2.27 -5.74
C PRO A 100 -5.97 1.26 -6.75
N GLU A 101 -4.91 0.57 -6.36
CA GLU A 101 -4.50 -0.68 -7.00
C GLU A 101 -5.33 -1.84 -6.45
N PHE A 102 -5.97 -2.58 -7.36
CA PHE A 102 -6.84 -3.70 -7.01
C PHE A 102 -6.16 -5.03 -7.36
N SER A 103 -6.15 -5.95 -6.40
CA SER A 103 -5.66 -7.31 -6.59
C SER A 103 -6.54 -8.31 -5.85
N HIS A 104 -6.45 -9.58 -6.22
CA HIS A 104 -7.17 -10.65 -5.55
C HIS A 104 -6.31 -11.91 -5.47
N ARG A 105 -6.62 -12.76 -4.51
CA ARG A 105 -5.87 -14.01 -4.27
C ARG A 105 -6.79 -15.10 -3.75
N PHE A 106 -6.57 -16.32 -4.20
CA PHE A 106 -7.21 -17.51 -3.64
C PHE A 106 -6.48 -17.94 -2.36
N LEU A 107 -7.26 -18.20 -1.30
CA LEU A 107 -6.78 -18.73 -0.03
C LEU A 107 -6.96 -20.25 -0.02
N GLN A 108 -5.91 -20.98 0.35
CA GLN A 108 -6.00 -22.42 0.53
C GLN A 108 -6.62 -22.74 1.90
N THR A 109 -7.49 -23.75 1.95
CA THR A 109 -8.33 -24.11 3.12
C THR A 109 -7.57 -24.53 4.37
N LYS A 110 -6.24 -24.76 4.29
CA LYS A 110 -5.40 -25.24 5.40
C LYS A 110 -4.61 -24.14 6.11
N THR A 111 -4.67 -22.89 5.66
CA THR A 111 -3.77 -21.86 6.20
C THR A 111 -4.44 -21.05 7.30
N SER A 112 -3.87 -21.10 8.51
CA SER A 112 -4.09 -20.07 9.54
C SER A 112 -3.41 -18.79 9.08
N SER A 113 -4.11 -17.97 8.30
CA SER A 113 -3.51 -16.76 7.71
C SER A 113 -3.62 -15.56 8.65
N LEU A 114 -2.48 -14.98 9.00
CA LEU A 114 -2.40 -13.72 9.76
C LEU A 114 -2.15 -12.56 8.79
N PHE A 115 -3.00 -11.52 8.81
CA PHE A 115 -2.79 -10.32 8.02
C PHE A 115 -2.30 -9.17 8.91
N LEU A 116 -1.22 -8.51 8.52
CA LEU A 116 -0.68 -7.34 9.21
C LEU A 116 -0.63 -6.13 8.27
N PRO A 117 -1.36 -5.04 8.54
CA PRO A 117 -1.07 -3.75 7.95
C PRO A 117 0.17 -3.15 8.64
N LEU A 118 1.22 -2.85 7.86
CA LEU A 118 2.36 -2.06 8.30
C LEU A 118 2.15 -0.63 7.83
N MET A 119 2.07 0.30 8.77
CA MET A 119 2.06 1.74 8.53
C MET A 119 3.37 2.29 9.06
N ASP A 120 4.21 2.86 8.19
CA ASP A 120 5.41 3.56 8.62
C ASP A 120 5.05 5.00 8.99
N CYS A 121 4.97 5.29 10.28
CA CYS A 121 5.17 6.64 10.81
C CYS A 121 5.86 6.57 12.18
N HIS A 122 7.13 6.16 12.23
CA HIS A 122 7.98 6.22 13.44
C HIS A 122 7.41 5.58 14.73
N SER A 123 6.39 4.74 14.68
CA SER A 123 5.78 4.15 15.88
C SER A 123 5.16 2.80 15.54
N ASN A 124 5.72 1.76 16.15
CA ASN A 124 5.30 0.37 16.04
C ASN A 124 3.80 0.23 16.38
N VAL A 125 2.95 0.04 15.37
CA VAL A 125 1.57 -0.39 15.57
C VAL A 125 1.34 -1.65 14.74
N THR A 126 1.48 -2.79 15.42
CA THR A 126 1.18 -4.12 14.92
C THR A 126 -0.32 -4.38 15.13
N ILE A 127 -1.11 -4.41 14.06
CA ILE A 127 -2.52 -4.84 14.16
C ILE A 127 -2.66 -6.26 13.62
N ILE A 128 -3.13 -7.15 14.50
CA ILE A 128 -3.29 -8.59 14.25
C ILE A 128 -4.73 -8.83 13.79
N ALA A 129 -4.94 -9.14 12.51
CA ALA A 129 -6.22 -9.68 12.04
C ALA A 129 -6.11 -11.21 11.89
N LYS A 130 -6.60 -11.95 12.89
CA LYS A 130 -6.75 -13.41 12.83
C LYS A 130 -8.10 -13.73 12.17
N VAL A 131 -8.08 -14.23 10.93
CA VAL A 131 -9.31 -14.59 10.22
C VAL A 131 -9.65 -16.04 10.50
N SER A 132 -10.59 -16.26 11.42
CA SER A 132 -11.33 -17.52 11.52
C SER A 132 -12.47 -17.49 10.49
N GLN A 133 -12.77 -18.64 9.88
CA GLN A 133 -13.50 -18.84 8.62
C GLN A 133 -14.91 -18.23 8.50
N HIS A 134 -15.41 -17.46 9.46
CA HIS A 134 -16.80 -17.02 9.48
C HIS A 134 -17.09 -15.53 9.67
N ARG A 135 -16.09 -14.64 9.77
CA ARG A 135 -16.24 -13.18 9.54
C ARG A 135 -14.93 -12.49 9.87
N ALA A 136 -14.33 -11.82 8.89
CA ALA A 136 -13.31 -10.82 9.15
C ALA A 136 -13.55 -9.59 8.27
N PHE A 137 -13.84 -8.47 8.92
CA PHE A 137 -13.78 -7.14 8.35
C PHE A 137 -12.51 -6.50 8.90
N ALA A 138 -11.53 -6.23 8.04
CA ALA A 138 -10.38 -5.38 8.36
C ALA A 138 -10.43 -4.17 7.43
N ALA A 139 -11.01 -3.08 7.90
CA ALA A 139 -10.96 -1.78 7.26
C ALA A 139 -9.99 -0.91 8.04
N PHE A 140 -8.85 -0.58 7.44
CA PHE A 140 -7.95 0.46 7.96
C PHE A 140 -7.86 1.58 6.93
N SER A 141 -8.58 2.65 7.23
CA SER A 141 -8.46 3.93 6.57
C SER A 141 -8.09 4.93 7.65
N VAL A 142 -6.91 5.54 7.55
CA VAL A 142 -6.70 6.85 8.17
C VAL A 142 -5.94 7.70 7.17
N SER A 143 -6.56 8.86 6.91
CA SER A 143 -6.11 10.02 6.15
C SER A 143 -4.83 10.65 6.69
#